data_AF-A0A3T7S6C3-F1
#
_entry.id   AF-A0A3T7S6C3-F1
#
_cell.length_a   1.000
_cell.length_b   1.000
_cell.length_c   1.000
_cell.angle_alpha   90.00
_cell.angle_beta   90.00
_cell.angle_gamma   90.00
#
_symmetry.space_group_name_H-M   'P 1'
#
loop_
_entity.id
_entity.type
_entity.pdbx_description
1 polymer ?
#
loop_
_entity_poly.entity_id
_entity_poly.type
_entity_poly.pdbx_seq_one_letter_code
_entity_poly.pdbx_strand_id
1 'polypeptide(L)'
;RPVEKIRQWRQRYARPILEDLWSWLEEQEPKCSPGRALHKAIVYALSHRVELSRFLEDGAVPLDNNMCERAIKNVVLGRKSWLFAGSLMAGERAAQIMSLLETAKRNGLEPHAWLTDVLKRLPSWPEDRLEELLPLPGFVFSD
;
A
#
# COMPACT_ATOMS: atom_id res chain seq x y z
N ARG A 1 -13.01 5.98 -12.81
CA ARG A 1 -13.15 5.50 -14.21
C ARG A 1 -13.16 3.97 -14.16
N PRO A 2 -13.92 3.26 -15.00
CA PRO A 2 -13.85 1.80 -15.05
C PRO A 2 -12.42 1.33 -15.28
N VAL A 3 -12.01 0.27 -14.55
CA VAL A 3 -10.66 -0.30 -14.59
C VAL A 3 -10.23 -0.63 -16.02
N GLU A 4 -11.12 -1.22 -16.81
CA GLU A 4 -10.82 -1.59 -18.20
C GLU A 4 -10.54 -0.37 -19.10
N LYS A 5 -11.25 0.75 -18.88
CA LYS A 5 -11.01 2.00 -19.62
C LYS A 5 -9.65 2.59 -19.27
N ILE A 6 -9.23 2.50 -18.01
CA ILE A 6 -7.90 2.92 -17.56
C ILE A 6 -6.83 2.08 -18.24
N ARG A 7 -6.99 0.76 -18.24
CA ARG A 7 -6.09 -0.18 -18.92
C ARG A 7 -5.93 0.15 -20.41
N GLN A 8 -7.04 0.33 -21.13
CA GLN A 8 -7.00 0.71 -22.56
C GLN A 8 -6.26 2.01 -22.81
N TRP A 9 -6.45 3.03 -21.96
CA TRP A 9 -5.73 4.29 -22.09
C TRP A 9 -4.24 4.13 -21.81
N ARG A 10 -3.87 3.31 -20.81
CA ARG A 10 -2.46 3.00 -20.53
C ARG A 10 -1.81 2.28 -21.70
N GLN A 11 -2.48 1.30 -22.30
CA GLN A 11 -2.00 0.63 -23.51
C GLN A 11 -1.79 1.61 -24.68
N ARG A 12 -2.70 2.58 -24.85
CA ARG A 12 -2.63 3.54 -25.97
C ARG A 12 -1.60 4.66 -25.76
N TYR A 13 -1.48 5.18 -24.55
CA TYR A 13 -0.74 6.41 -24.28
C TYR A 13 0.51 6.19 -23.43
N ALA A 14 0.47 5.32 -22.42
CA ALA A 14 1.58 5.13 -21.49
C ALA A 14 2.59 4.08 -21.99
N ARG A 15 2.11 3.00 -22.61
CA ARG A 15 2.96 1.94 -23.18
C ARG A 15 4.07 2.47 -24.10
N PRO A 16 3.79 3.28 -25.15
CA PRO A 16 4.86 3.72 -26.05
C PRO A 16 5.94 4.54 -25.32
N ILE A 17 5.52 5.44 -24.42
CA ILE A 17 6.45 6.24 -23.60
C ILE A 17 7.33 5.34 -22.72
N LEU A 18 6.74 4.30 -22.13
CA LEU A 18 7.46 3.40 -21.25
C LEU A 18 8.43 2.50 -22.04
N GLU A 19 8.03 2.06 -23.23
CA GLU A 19 8.89 1.30 -24.15
C GLU A 19 10.09 2.15 -24.61
N ASP A 20 9.87 3.41 -24.98
CA ASP A 20 10.93 4.36 -25.31
C ASP A 20 11.89 4.58 -24.14
N LEU A 21 11.35 4.72 -22.92
CA LEU A 21 12.17 4.85 -21.71
C LEU A 21 13.02 3.60 -21.47
N TRP A 22 12.44 2.40 -21.63
CA TRP A 22 13.19 1.17 -21.44
C TRP A 22 14.32 1.01 -22.45
N SER A 23 14.05 1.26 -23.73
CA SER A 23 15.09 1.25 -24.76
C SER A 23 16.18 2.28 -24.47
N TRP A 24 15.80 3.49 -24.05
CA TRP A 24 16.77 4.51 -23.65
C TRP A 24 17.64 4.06 -22.47
N LEU A 25 17.05 3.44 -21.44
CA LEU A 25 17.79 2.91 -20.29
C LEU A 25 18.79 1.80 -20.67
N GLU A 26 18.39 0.89 -21.56
CA GLU A 26 19.25 -0.16 -22.11
C GLU A 26 20.44 0.44 -22.88
N GLU A 27 20.22 1.52 -23.62
CA GLU A 27 21.30 2.24 -24.31
C GLU A 27 22.22 3.04 -23.38
N GLN A 28 21.73 3.52 -22.23
CA GLN A 28 22.52 4.30 -21.28
C GLN A 28 23.33 3.43 -20.31
N GLU A 29 22.85 2.23 -19.98
CA GLU A 29 23.51 1.32 -19.04
C GLU A 29 25.02 1.13 -19.36
N PRO A 30 25.43 0.77 -20.60
CA PRO A 30 26.85 0.54 -20.91
C PRO A 30 27.68 1.83 -20.98
N LYS A 31 27.02 3.00 -21.10
CA LYS A 31 27.68 4.32 -21.13
C LYS A 31 27.97 4.84 -19.72
N CYS A 32 27.33 4.27 -18.70
CA CYS A 32 27.51 4.67 -17.32
C CYS A 32 28.68 3.91 -16.69
N SER A 33 29.52 4.62 -15.89
CA SER A 33 30.60 3.96 -15.17
C SER A 33 30.05 2.92 -14.18
N PRO A 34 30.48 1.65 -14.26
CA PRO A 34 29.98 0.59 -13.38
C PRO A 34 30.08 0.94 -11.89
N GLY A 35 29.03 0.63 -11.14
CA GLY A 35 29.01 0.80 -9.68
C GLY A 35 28.76 2.22 -9.16
N ARG A 36 28.68 3.23 -10.04
CA ARG A 36 28.24 4.59 -9.68
C ARG A 36 26.73 4.63 -9.43
N ALA A 37 26.26 5.69 -8.76
CA ALA A 37 24.85 5.85 -8.38
C ALA A 37 23.89 5.75 -9.57
N LEU A 38 24.22 6.40 -10.70
CA LEU A 38 23.40 6.37 -11.91
C LEU A 38 23.35 4.96 -12.53
N HIS A 39 24.51 4.31 -12.68
CA HIS A 39 24.58 2.92 -13.18
C HIS A 39 23.73 1.98 -12.32
N LYS A 40 23.86 2.07 -10.99
CA LYS A 40 23.04 1.28 -10.04
C LYS A 40 21.54 1.54 -10.19
N ALA A 41 21.13 2.79 -10.40
CA ALA A 41 19.73 3.14 -10.60
C ALA A 41 19.17 2.58 -11.92
N ILE A 42 19.94 2.67 -13.01
CA ILE A 42 19.56 2.10 -14.32
C ILE A 42 19.43 0.58 -14.22
N VAL A 43 20.45 -0.10 -13.67
CA VAL A 43 20.43 -1.56 -13.49
C VAL A 43 19.24 -1.99 -12.63
N TYR A 44 18.95 -1.26 -11.55
CA TYR A 44 17.80 -1.54 -10.71
C TYR A 44 16.46 -1.40 -11.48
N ALA A 45 16.31 -0.34 -12.26
CA ALA A 45 15.09 -0.13 -13.05
C ALA A 45 14.93 -1.24 -14.11
N LEU A 46 16.00 -1.58 -14.83
CA LEU A 46 16.00 -2.64 -15.85
C LEU A 46 15.71 -4.02 -15.25
N SER A 47 16.26 -4.33 -14.07
CA SER A 47 15.99 -5.61 -13.41
C SER A 47 14.56 -5.77 -12.90
N HIS A 48 13.84 -4.66 -12.72
CA HIS A 48 12.44 -4.63 -12.30
C HIS A 48 11.49 -4.17 -13.42
N ARG A 49 11.90 -4.31 -14.69
CA ARG A 49 11.13 -3.82 -15.85
C ARG A 49 9.70 -4.38 -15.86
N VAL A 50 9.52 -5.64 -15.50
CA VAL A 50 8.20 -6.29 -15.48
C VAL A 50 7.32 -5.67 -14.39
N GLU A 51 7.85 -5.59 -13.17
CA GLU A 51 7.17 -5.06 -11.99
C GLU A 51 6.77 -3.60 -12.19
N LEU A 52 7.70 -2.77 -12.65
CA LEU A 52 7.48 -1.36 -12.93
C LEU A 52 6.54 -1.11 -14.12
N SER A 53 6.27 -2.14 -14.94
CA SER A 53 5.33 -2.07 -16.06
C SER A 53 3.96 -2.71 -15.77
N ARG A 54 3.75 -3.36 -14.60
CA ARG A 54 2.50 -4.08 -14.27
C ARG A 54 1.25 -3.22 -14.35
N PHE A 55 1.36 -1.93 -14.00
CA PHE A 55 0.22 -1.00 -14.06
C PHE A 55 -0.35 -0.87 -15.49
N LEU A 56 0.43 -1.18 -16.55
CA LEU A 56 -0.08 -1.19 -17.92
C LEU A 56 -1.12 -2.29 -18.13
N GLU A 57 -0.97 -3.42 -17.46
CA GLU A 57 -1.77 -4.63 -17.64
C GLU A 57 -3.05 -4.62 -16.80
N ASP A 58 -3.00 -4.01 -15.62
CA ASP A 58 -4.12 -3.91 -14.69
C ASP A 58 -4.45 -2.45 -14.36
N GLY A 59 -5.65 -2.01 -14.74
CA GLY A 59 -6.15 -0.66 -14.48
C GLY A 59 -6.43 -0.37 -12.99
N ALA A 60 -6.53 -1.39 -12.14
CA ALA A 60 -6.70 -1.25 -10.70
C ALA A 60 -5.37 -0.97 -9.99
N VAL A 61 -4.25 -1.38 -10.58
CA VAL A 61 -2.91 -1.11 -10.03
C VAL A 61 -2.54 0.36 -10.33
N PRO A 62 -2.25 1.18 -9.30
CA PRO A 62 -1.76 2.54 -9.52
C PRO A 62 -0.34 2.54 -10.12
N LEU A 63 0.02 3.63 -10.81
CA LEU A 63 1.38 3.80 -11.35
C LEU A 63 2.40 4.03 -10.21
N ASP A 64 1.96 4.70 -9.15
CA ASP A 64 2.78 5.08 -8.01
C ASP A 64 2.34 4.35 -6.74
N ASN A 65 3.22 4.36 -5.74
CA ASN A 65 3.00 3.78 -4.43
C ASN A 65 2.49 4.84 -3.42
N ASN A 66 2.01 6.01 -3.85
CA ASN A 66 1.70 7.13 -2.95
C ASN A 66 0.68 6.76 -1.87
N MET A 67 -0.25 5.86 -2.19
CA MET A 67 -1.22 5.35 -1.22
C MET A 67 -0.54 4.56 -0.09
N CYS A 68 0.41 3.70 -0.44
CA CYS A 68 1.20 2.93 0.52
C CYS A 68 2.11 3.84 1.35
N GLU A 69 2.77 4.81 0.70
CA GLU A 69 3.62 5.79 1.39
C GLU A 69 2.83 6.66 2.37
N ARG A 70 1.63 7.11 1.98
CA ARG A 70 0.73 7.84 2.88
C ARG A 70 0.30 7.00 4.08
N ALA A 71 0.01 5.72 3.88
CA ALA A 71 -0.39 4.82 4.97
C ALA A 71 0.75 4.61 5.97
N ILE A 72 1.98 4.33 5.49
CA ILE A 72 3.13 4.10 6.37
C ILE A 72 3.65 5.38 7.03
N LYS A 73 3.38 6.55 6.45
CA LYS A 73 3.83 7.84 7.00
C LYS A 73 3.41 8.05 8.45
N ASN A 74 2.19 7.66 8.82
CA ASN A 74 1.71 7.81 10.20
C ASN A 74 2.54 6.97 11.19
N VAL A 75 2.92 5.75 10.78
CA VAL A 75 3.81 4.87 11.55
C VAL A 75 5.20 5.49 11.68
N VAL A 76 5.73 6.02 10.56
CA VAL A 76 7.05 6.66 10.49
C VAL A 76 7.13 7.94 11.33
N LEU A 77 6.03 8.68 11.46
CA LEU A 77 5.94 9.84 12.34
C LEU A 77 5.81 9.39 13.81
N GLY A 78 4.91 8.43 14.08
CA GLY A 78 4.64 7.91 15.42
C GLY A 78 5.85 7.27 16.08
N ARG A 79 6.72 6.58 15.33
CA ARG A 79 7.94 5.94 15.89
C ARG A 79 8.87 6.91 16.63
N LYS A 80 8.87 8.20 16.26
CA LYS A 80 9.67 9.22 16.97
C LYS A 80 9.06 9.60 18.33
N SER A 81 7.76 9.36 18.50
CA SER A 81 6.98 9.70 19.70
C SER A 81 6.70 8.49 20.59
N TRP A 82 6.80 7.26 20.08
CA TRP A 82 6.58 6.02 20.83
C TRP A 82 7.83 5.57 21.59
N LEU A 83 8.40 6.47 22.40
CA LEU A 83 9.63 6.23 23.17
C LEU A 83 9.54 5.07 24.17
N PHE A 84 8.31 4.62 24.50
CA PHE A 84 8.03 3.53 25.43
C PHE A 84 7.65 2.19 24.76
N ALA A 85 7.59 2.15 23.43
CA ALA A 85 7.41 0.91 22.67
C ALA A 85 8.76 0.17 22.59
N GLY A 86 9.19 -0.42 23.72
CA GLY A 86 10.53 -0.97 23.90
C GLY A 86 10.70 -2.47 23.61
N SER A 87 9.64 -3.20 23.26
CA SER A 87 9.69 -4.63 22.98
C SER A 87 9.11 -4.99 21.61
N LEU A 88 9.64 -6.06 21.00
CA LEU A 88 9.15 -6.60 19.72
C LEU A 88 7.65 -6.91 19.80
N MET A 89 7.23 -7.57 20.88
CA MET A 89 5.82 -7.91 21.13
C MET A 89 4.91 -6.68 21.18
N ALA A 90 5.35 -5.56 21.78
CA ALA A 90 4.59 -4.32 21.76
C ALA A 90 4.49 -3.73 20.35
N GLY A 91 5.57 -3.81 19.57
CA GLY A 91 5.58 -3.40 18.16
C GLY A 91 4.62 -4.22 17.29
N GLU A 92 4.60 -5.54 17.47
CA GLU A 92 3.68 -6.44 16.75
C GLU A 92 2.21 -6.12 17.05
N ARG A 93 1.86 -5.92 18.32
CA ARG A 93 0.49 -5.53 18.72
C ARG A 93 0.10 -4.18 18.15
N ALA A 94 1.01 -3.20 18.18
CA ALA A 94 0.76 -1.90 17.57
C ALA A 94 0.53 -2.04 16.05
N ALA A 95 1.32 -2.85 15.36
CA ALA A 95 1.17 -3.12 13.94
C ALA A 95 -0.20 -3.76 13.60
N GLN A 96 -0.67 -4.71 14.42
CA GLN A 96 -2.00 -5.32 14.28
C GLN A 96 -3.11 -4.27 14.39
N ILE A 97 -3.09 -3.46 15.45
CA ILE A 97 -4.11 -2.40 15.65
C ILE A 97 -4.08 -1.40 14.51
N MET A 98 -2.90 -0.91 14.12
CA MET A 98 -2.78 0.03 13.00
C MET A 98 -3.28 -0.54 11.69
N SER A 99 -3.05 -1.84 11.43
CA SER A 99 -3.55 -2.52 10.25
C SER A 99 -5.09 -2.57 10.22
N LEU A 100 -5.72 -2.84 11.37
CA LEU A 100 -7.18 -2.82 11.49
C LEU A 100 -7.75 -1.42 11.29
N LEU A 101 -7.13 -0.39 11.87
CA LEU A 101 -7.57 1.01 11.69
C LEU A 101 -7.45 1.48 10.24
N GLU A 102 -6.37 1.13 9.53
CA GLU A 102 -6.25 1.44 8.10
C GLU A 102 -7.23 0.63 7.25
N THR A 103 -7.58 -0.59 7.67
CA THR A 103 -8.64 -1.40 7.03
C THR A 103 -10.01 -0.73 7.18
N ALA A 104 -10.32 -0.22 8.39
CA ALA A 104 -11.54 0.55 8.63
C ALA A 104 -11.63 1.77 7.71
N LYS A 105 -10.57 2.57 7.61
CA LYS A 105 -10.52 3.73 6.69
C LYS A 105 -10.76 3.32 5.24
N ARG A 106 -10.12 2.23 4.78
CA ARG A 106 -10.28 1.72 3.41
C ARG A 106 -11.69 1.26 3.10
N ASN A 107 -12.42 0.76 4.09
CA ASN A 107 -13.82 0.34 3.96
C ASN A 107 -14.82 1.46 4.29
N GLY A 108 -14.37 2.70 4.45
CA GLY A 108 -15.23 3.87 4.68
C GLY A 108 -15.78 3.99 6.10
N LEU A 109 -15.25 3.21 7.04
CA LEU A 109 -15.60 3.29 8.45
C LEU A 109 -14.75 4.37 9.14
N GLU A 110 -15.37 5.13 10.05
CA GLU A 110 -14.62 6.01 10.94
C GLU A 110 -13.88 5.14 11.97
N PRO A 111 -12.53 5.13 12.00
CA PRO A 111 -11.77 4.15 12.77
C PRO A 111 -11.97 4.25 14.28
N HIS A 112 -12.15 5.45 14.83
CA HIS A 112 -12.39 5.62 16.27
C HIS A 112 -13.76 5.08 16.67
N ALA A 113 -14.81 5.37 15.90
CA ALA A 113 -16.15 4.85 16.09
C ALA A 113 -16.16 3.32 16.00
N TRP A 114 -15.52 2.75 14.97
CA TRP A 114 -15.43 1.29 14.80
C TRP A 114 -14.73 0.65 16.00
N LEU A 115 -13.56 1.16 16.40
CA LEU A 115 -12.81 0.60 17.52
C LEU A 115 -13.60 0.72 18.84
N THR A 116 -14.30 1.84 19.04
CA THR A 116 -15.15 2.06 20.22
C THR A 116 -16.31 1.07 20.28
N ASP A 117 -17.00 0.86 19.16
CA ASP A 117 -18.11 -0.10 19.04
C ASP A 117 -17.64 -1.53 19.34
N VAL A 118 -16.56 -1.95 18.70
CA VAL A 118 -15.98 -3.29 18.88
C VAL A 118 -15.57 -3.50 20.33
N LEU A 119 -14.84 -2.56 20.94
CA LEU A 119 -14.40 -2.72 22.33
C LEU A 119 -15.56 -2.76 23.35
N LYS A 120 -16.70 -2.13 23.04
CA LYS A 120 -17.92 -2.23 23.86
C LYS A 120 -18.59 -3.60 23.74
N ARG A 121 -18.58 -4.19 22.55
CA ARG A 121 -19.24 -5.48 22.24
C ARG A 121 -18.38 -6.68 22.65
N LEU A 122 -17.06 -6.57 22.50
CA LEU A 122 -16.11 -7.67 22.66
C LEU A 122 -16.27 -8.47 23.97
N PRO A 123 -16.52 -7.85 25.15
CA PRO A 123 -16.64 -8.60 26.40
C PRO A 123 -17.80 -9.60 26.47
N SER A 124 -18.86 -9.38 25.69
CA SER A 124 -20.06 -10.23 25.66
C SER A 124 -20.31 -10.86 24.29
N TRP A 125 -19.42 -10.64 23.32
CA TRP A 125 -19.58 -11.17 21.97
C TRP A 125 -19.19 -12.65 21.89
N PRO A 126 -19.96 -13.51 21.19
CA PRO A 126 -19.57 -14.90 20.97
C PRO A 126 -18.26 -15.03 20.20
N GLU A 127 -17.37 -15.92 20.65
CA GLU A 127 -16.03 -16.12 20.06
C GLU A 127 -16.12 -16.63 18.60
N ASP A 128 -17.10 -17.48 18.31
CA ASP A 128 -17.38 -18.02 16.98
C ASP A 128 -17.93 -16.97 16.00
N ARG A 129 -18.29 -15.78 16.48
CA ARG A 129 -18.82 -14.66 15.67
C ARG A 129 -17.91 -13.43 15.65
N LEU A 130 -16.64 -13.57 16.06
CA LEU A 130 -15.68 -12.46 16.08
C LEU A 130 -15.45 -11.82 14.70
N GLU A 131 -15.59 -12.60 13.63
CA GLU A 131 -15.44 -12.11 12.26
C GLU A 131 -16.43 -11.00 11.89
N GLU A 132 -17.60 -10.96 12.53
CA GLU A 132 -18.61 -9.90 12.34
C GLU A 132 -18.15 -8.54 12.89
N LEU A 133 -17.17 -8.53 13.80
CA LEU A 133 -16.60 -7.31 14.36
C LEU A 133 -15.46 -6.73 13.51
N LEU A 134 -15.04 -7.44 12.45
CA LEU A 134 -13.97 -6.98 11.57
C LEU A 134 -14.39 -5.73 10.80
N PRO A 135 -13.45 -4.81 10.51
CA PRO A 135 -13.74 -3.55 9.82
C PRO A 135 -13.90 -3.75 8.30
N LEU A 136 -14.79 -4.65 7.88
CA LEU A 136 -15.05 -5.04 6.50
C LEU A 136 -16.32 -4.39 5.95
N PRO A 137 -16.54 -4.39 4.62
CA PRO A 137 -17.79 -3.92 4.04
C PRO A 137 -18.99 -4.66 4.64
N GLY A 138 -20.01 -3.92 5.06
CA GLY A 138 -21.19 -4.47 5.74
C GLY A 138 -21.12 -4.48 7.26
N PHE A 139 -20.06 -3.94 7.87
CA PHE A 139 -20.02 -3.70 9.31
C PHE A 139 -21.18 -2.81 9.75
N VAL A 140 -21.91 -3.25 10.79
CA VAL A 140 -23.04 -2.54 11.38
C VAL A 140 -22.66 -2.10 12.79
N PHE A 141 -22.75 -0.80 13.04
CA PHE A 141 -22.59 -0.21 14.36
C PHE A 141 -23.71 -0.65 15.29
N SER A 142 -23.39 -0.84 16.57
CA SER A 142 -24.43 -0.92 17.60
C SER A 142 -25.12 0.44 17.73
N ASP A 143 -26.43 0.40 18.04
CA ASP A 143 -27.24 1.59 18.35
C ASP A 143 -26.77 2.31 19.63
#